data_AF-A0A5S9M492-F1
#
_entry.id   AF-A0A5S9M492-F1
#
_cell.length_a   1.000
_cell.length_b   1.000
_cell.length_c   1.000
_cell.angle_alpha   90.00
_cell.angle_beta   90.00
_cell.angle_gamma   90.00
#
_symmetry.space_group_name_H-M   'P 1'
#
loop_
_entity.id
_entity.type
_entity.pdbx_description
1 polymer ?
#
loop_
_entity_poly.entity_id
_entity_poly.type
_entity_poly.pdbx_seq_one_letter_code
_entity_poly.pdbx_strand_id
1 'polypeptide(L)'
;MLTSLKQIRSAQKLVLDEYGLGHLAYELNVRAAQLAKAEADRFSTPEKPRFVVGAMGPTTKTLSVTGGTTFSELVRNYEEQARALIDGKCDALLLETSQDMLNVKAGFKGIQEAFQQTGIQLPLMVSGTIEPMGTTLAGQDIEAFYISLEHMKPISVGLNCATGPEFMTDHIRTLSSIAKSAVSCYPNAGLPDEEGQYHESPASLAKKIAAFAKEGWLNIVGGCCGTTPAHIQALSDEVRTLQPRHINRESPQHTVSGIEPLIYEDSMRPLFVGERTNVIGSRKFKRLIAEQKSLKKQQKLLVLK
;
A
#
# COMPACT_ATOMS: atom_id res chain seq x y z
N MET A 1 13.92 -9.58 -13.35
CA MET A 1 15.18 -9.12 -12.71
C MET A 1 14.98 -9.27 -11.21
N LEU A 2 15.65 -10.23 -10.56
CA LEU A 2 15.48 -10.51 -9.12
C LEU A 2 16.38 -9.59 -8.31
N THR A 3 15.83 -8.44 -7.93
CA THR A 3 16.50 -7.43 -7.12
C THR A 3 15.97 -7.53 -5.70
N SER A 4 16.86 -7.78 -4.74
CA SER A 4 16.48 -7.84 -3.31
C SER A 4 16.16 -6.42 -2.83
N LEU A 5 14.96 -6.27 -2.26
CA LEU A 5 14.46 -5.05 -1.64
C LEU A 5 14.56 -5.24 -0.12
N LYS A 6 15.19 -4.29 0.57
CA LYS A 6 15.19 -4.23 2.03
C LYS A 6 14.25 -3.12 2.49
N GLN A 7 13.39 -3.46 3.44
CA GLN A 7 12.32 -2.60 3.94
C GLN A 7 12.65 -2.08 5.34
N ILE A 8 12.35 -0.82 5.62
CA ILE A 8 12.53 -0.17 6.93
C ILE A 8 11.14 0.18 7.48
N ARG A 9 10.71 -0.48 8.56
CA ARG A 9 9.42 -0.15 9.21
C ARG A 9 9.47 1.20 9.92
N SER A 10 8.35 1.90 9.86
CA SER A 10 8.25 3.36 9.91
C SER A 10 8.33 3.99 11.29
N ALA A 11 9.12 5.06 11.39
CA ALA A 11 9.22 5.94 12.54
C ALA A 11 8.45 7.25 12.28
N GLN A 12 7.11 7.19 12.26
CA GLN A 12 6.29 8.38 12.04
C GLN A 12 6.08 9.17 13.33
N LYS A 13 6.07 10.50 13.23
CA LYS A 13 5.86 11.38 14.40
C LYS A 13 4.59 11.03 15.15
N LEU A 14 3.46 10.84 14.46
CA LEU A 14 2.17 10.52 15.06
C LEU A 14 2.22 9.24 15.92
N VAL A 15 2.97 8.22 15.49
CA VAL A 15 3.12 6.95 16.23
C VAL A 15 4.12 7.12 17.37
N LEU A 16 5.23 7.80 17.13
CA LEU A 16 6.29 8.02 18.11
C LEU A 16 5.89 8.99 19.23
N ASP A 17 4.94 9.89 18.98
CA ASP A 17 4.35 10.77 20.00
C ASP A 17 3.66 9.95 21.11
N GLU A 18 3.14 8.75 20.83
CA GLU A 18 2.57 7.84 21.84
C GLU A 18 3.63 7.35 22.85
N TYR A 19 4.92 7.48 22.50
CA TYR A 19 6.07 7.14 23.32
C TYR A 19 6.89 8.37 23.76
N GLY A 20 6.44 9.59 23.43
CA GLY A 20 7.19 10.83 23.71
C GLY A 20 8.41 11.04 22.80
N LEU A 21 8.52 10.31 21.70
CA LEU A 21 9.69 10.29 20.81
C LEU A 21 9.44 10.93 19.44
N GLY A 22 8.29 11.58 19.22
CA GLY A 22 7.93 12.10 17.90
C GLY A 22 8.93 13.09 17.29
N HIS A 23 9.64 13.84 18.12
CA HIS A 23 10.70 14.75 17.68
C HIS A 23 11.91 14.03 17.02
N LEU A 24 12.06 12.72 17.23
CA LEU A 24 13.12 11.91 16.62
C LEU A 24 12.70 11.29 15.28
N ALA A 25 11.43 11.44 14.86
CA ALA A 25 10.89 10.78 13.67
C ALA A 25 11.76 11.02 12.44
N TYR A 26 12.06 12.28 12.14
CA TYR A 26 12.88 12.63 10.98
C TYR A 26 14.28 12.00 11.04
N GLU A 27 15.00 12.16 12.16
CA GLU A 27 16.36 11.63 12.32
C GLU A 27 16.39 10.10 12.20
N LEU A 28 15.46 9.40 12.85
CA LEU A 28 15.38 7.95 12.81
C LEU A 28 15.21 7.41 11.40
N ASN A 29 14.33 8.03 10.58
CA ASN A 29 14.14 7.61 9.20
C ASN A 29 15.39 7.88 8.35
N VAL A 30 16.04 9.05 8.48
CA VAL A 30 17.28 9.36 7.76
C VAL A 30 18.36 8.34 8.08
N ARG A 31 18.60 8.05 9.37
CA ARG A 31 19.63 7.11 9.81
C ARG A 31 19.34 5.68 9.38
N ALA A 32 18.09 5.24 9.50
CA ALA A 32 17.70 3.91 9.07
C ALA A 32 17.89 3.73 7.55
N ALA A 33 17.50 4.73 6.75
CA ALA A 33 17.70 4.73 5.30
C ALA A 33 19.18 4.69 4.91
N GLN A 34 20.02 5.49 5.55
CA GLN A 34 21.48 5.49 5.34
C GLN A 34 22.12 4.14 5.66
N LEU A 35 21.74 3.51 6.78
CA LEU A 35 22.23 2.18 7.15
C LEU A 35 21.82 1.11 6.13
N ALA A 36 20.56 1.15 5.69
CA ALA A 36 20.09 0.24 4.65
C ALA A 36 20.81 0.47 3.32
N LYS A 37 21.08 1.73 2.95
CA LYS A 37 21.78 2.07 1.71
C LYS A 37 23.22 1.60 1.73
N ALA A 38 23.94 1.82 2.83
CA ALA A 38 25.30 1.33 2.99
C ALA A 38 25.39 -0.20 2.85
N GLU A 39 24.46 -0.95 3.46
CA GLU A 39 24.42 -2.41 3.31
C GLU A 39 23.97 -2.84 1.90
N ALA A 40 22.99 -2.17 1.31
CA ALA A 40 22.56 -2.47 -0.06
C ALA A 40 23.72 -2.30 -1.05
N ASP A 41 24.44 -1.17 -0.98
CA ASP A 41 25.56 -0.85 -1.85
C ASP A 41 26.70 -1.86 -1.69
N ARG A 42 27.00 -2.28 -0.46
CA ARG A 42 28.02 -3.31 -0.15
C ARG A 42 27.75 -4.66 -0.83
N PHE A 43 26.48 -5.05 -0.97
CA PHE A 43 26.08 -6.32 -1.60
C PHE A 43 25.56 -6.15 -3.03
N SER A 44 25.66 -4.94 -3.60
CA SER A 44 25.22 -4.62 -4.96
C SER A 44 26.30 -5.02 -5.97
N THR A 45 25.91 -5.67 -7.06
CA THR A 45 26.77 -5.89 -8.24
C THR A 45 26.07 -5.40 -9.51
N PRO A 46 26.78 -5.13 -10.61
CA PRO A 46 26.16 -4.73 -11.87
C PRO A 46 25.08 -5.72 -12.36
N GLU A 47 25.31 -7.02 -12.16
CA GLU A 47 24.40 -8.10 -12.58
C GLU A 47 23.23 -8.29 -11.60
N LYS A 48 23.42 -7.91 -10.34
CA LYS A 48 22.43 -8.09 -9.28
C LYS A 48 22.42 -6.86 -8.37
N PRO A 49 21.86 -5.72 -8.81
CA PRO A 49 21.78 -4.54 -7.98
C PRO A 49 20.90 -4.76 -6.74
N ARG A 50 21.13 -3.95 -5.71
CA ARG A 50 20.28 -3.86 -4.51
C ARG A 50 19.66 -2.48 -4.43
N PHE A 51 18.41 -2.45 -3.98
CA PHE A 51 17.67 -1.21 -3.81
C PHE A 51 17.11 -1.12 -2.39
N VAL A 52 17.02 0.11 -1.89
CA VAL A 52 16.44 0.45 -0.61
C VAL A 52 15.08 1.09 -0.84
N VAL A 53 14.05 0.52 -0.21
CA VAL A 53 12.69 1.06 -0.27
C VAL A 53 12.38 1.71 1.07
N GLY A 54 12.11 3.01 1.05
CA GLY A 54 11.66 3.76 2.21
C GLY A 54 10.21 3.40 2.53
N ALA A 55 9.99 2.60 3.56
CA ALA A 55 8.67 2.10 3.90
C ALA A 55 7.94 3.05 4.87
N MET A 56 6.68 3.28 4.55
CA MET A 56 5.74 4.15 5.24
C MET A 56 4.48 3.32 5.54
N GLY A 57 4.46 2.71 6.71
CA GLY A 57 3.38 1.87 7.18
C GLY A 57 2.18 2.66 7.66
N PRO A 58 1.11 1.96 8.06
CA PRO A 58 -0.08 2.57 8.60
C PRO A 58 0.25 3.25 9.92
N THR A 59 -0.42 4.36 10.17
CA THR A 59 -0.34 5.05 11.46
C THR A 59 -1.25 4.32 12.47
N THR A 60 -1.15 4.64 13.77
CA THR A 60 -2.08 4.14 14.79
C THR A 60 -3.50 4.73 14.65
N LYS A 61 -3.69 5.69 13.74
CA LYS A 61 -4.97 6.32 13.42
C LYS A 61 -5.38 6.03 11.98
N THR A 62 -6.66 5.74 11.79
CA THR A 62 -7.29 5.58 10.47
C THR A 62 -8.39 6.62 10.31
N LEU A 63 -8.48 7.27 9.15
CA LEU A 63 -9.47 8.33 8.92
C LEU A 63 -10.89 7.77 8.83
N SER A 64 -11.05 6.59 8.22
CA SER A 64 -12.34 5.97 7.92
C SER A 64 -12.89 5.10 9.05
N VAL A 65 -12.02 4.54 9.92
CA VAL A 65 -12.41 3.51 10.92
C VAL A 65 -12.36 4.05 12.34
N THR A 66 -11.18 4.45 12.82
CA THR A 66 -10.97 4.87 14.21
C THR A 66 -11.14 6.37 14.43
N GLY A 67 -10.88 7.18 13.39
CA GLY A 67 -10.66 8.61 13.54
C GLY A 67 -9.40 8.91 14.38
N GLY A 68 -9.43 10.06 15.07
CA GLY A 68 -8.35 10.49 15.98
C GLY A 68 -7.22 11.27 15.30
N THR A 69 -7.39 11.60 14.02
CA THR A 69 -6.52 12.50 13.26
C THR A 69 -7.32 13.07 12.08
N THR A 70 -6.80 14.11 11.43
CA THR A 70 -7.37 14.71 10.22
C THR A 70 -6.56 14.35 8.97
N PHE A 71 -7.18 14.48 7.79
CA PHE A 71 -6.48 14.28 6.53
C PHE A 71 -5.22 15.15 6.44
N SER A 72 -5.35 16.43 6.78
CA SER A 72 -4.23 17.39 6.75
C SER A 72 -3.12 17.06 7.75
N GLU A 73 -3.45 16.50 8.93
CA GLU A 73 -2.43 16.03 9.89
C GLU A 73 -1.68 14.81 9.37
N LEU A 74 -2.39 13.84 8.77
CA LEU A 74 -1.75 12.70 8.14
C LEU A 74 -0.87 13.08 6.97
N VAL A 75 -1.30 14.03 6.13
CA VAL A 75 -0.48 14.56 5.03
C VAL A 75 0.86 15.08 5.57
N ARG A 76 0.85 15.93 6.60
CA ARG A 76 2.08 16.45 7.21
C ARG A 76 2.95 15.35 7.81
N ASN A 77 2.35 14.36 8.46
CA ASN A 77 3.09 13.25 9.06
C ASN A 77 3.77 12.37 8.00
N TYR A 78 3.10 12.08 6.88
CA TYR A 78 3.72 11.36 5.75
C TYR A 78 4.73 12.22 4.99
N GLU A 79 4.51 13.52 4.86
CA GLU A 79 5.47 14.44 4.23
C GLU A 79 6.82 14.43 4.98
N GLU A 80 6.80 14.63 6.31
CA GLU A 80 8.03 14.63 7.11
C GLU A 80 8.80 13.30 6.96
N GLN A 81 8.08 12.18 6.99
CA GLN A 81 8.69 10.87 6.82
C GLN A 81 9.25 10.67 5.40
N ALA A 82 8.49 11.02 4.37
CA ALA A 82 8.92 10.90 2.98
C ALA A 82 10.17 11.75 2.71
N ARG A 83 10.20 12.98 3.22
CA ARG A 83 11.38 13.86 3.15
C ARG A 83 12.60 13.23 3.82
N ALA A 84 12.44 12.68 5.03
CA ALA A 84 13.52 11.99 5.73
C ALA A 84 14.07 10.79 4.94
N LEU A 85 13.19 10.00 4.31
CA LEU A 85 13.59 8.84 3.49
C LEU A 85 14.30 9.24 2.19
N ILE A 86 13.86 10.34 1.56
CA ILE A 86 14.53 10.95 0.40
C ILE A 86 15.93 11.44 0.78
N ASP A 87 16.05 12.17 1.89
CA ASP A 87 17.34 12.68 2.38
C ASP A 87 18.27 11.52 2.78
N GLY A 88 17.70 10.43 3.29
CA GLY A 88 18.35 9.16 3.57
C GLY A 88 18.73 8.33 2.32
N LYS A 89 18.45 8.81 1.11
CA LYS A 89 18.82 8.21 -0.19
C LYS A 89 18.16 6.87 -0.49
N CYS A 90 16.90 6.69 -0.08
CA CYS A 90 16.09 5.58 -0.58
C CYS A 90 15.91 5.65 -2.11
N ASP A 91 15.80 4.50 -2.76
CA ASP A 91 15.65 4.37 -4.22
C ASP A 91 14.16 4.40 -4.65
N ALA A 92 13.24 4.11 -3.73
CA ALA A 92 11.80 4.19 -3.91
C ALA A 92 11.08 4.43 -2.56
N LEU A 93 9.82 4.83 -2.62
CA LEU A 93 8.95 5.00 -1.45
C LEU A 93 7.80 3.99 -1.50
N LEU A 94 7.45 3.41 -0.36
CA LEU A 94 6.40 2.40 -0.25
C LEU A 94 5.39 2.76 0.83
N LEU A 95 4.13 2.95 0.44
CA LEU A 95 2.99 2.95 1.37
C LEU A 95 2.59 1.49 1.62
N GLU A 96 2.96 0.93 2.75
CA GLU A 96 2.75 -0.50 3.04
C GLU A 96 1.62 -0.76 4.04
N THR A 97 1.16 -2.01 4.14
CA THR A 97 0.17 -2.47 5.12
C THR A 97 -1.05 -1.53 5.16
N SER A 98 -1.48 -1.09 3.99
CA SER A 98 -2.53 -0.09 3.85
C SER A 98 -3.89 -0.71 4.16
N GLN A 99 -4.51 -0.23 5.23
CA GLN A 99 -5.82 -0.68 5.73
C GLN A 99 -6.96 0.28 5.39
N ASP A 100 -6.63 1.53 5.03
CA ASP A 100 -7.58 2.61 4.78
C ASP A 100 -7.11 3.46 3.59
N MET A 101 -7.92 3.51 2.53
CA MET A 101 -7.60 4.26 1.32
C MET A 101 -7.53 5.77 1.55
N LEU A 102 -8.26 6.33 2.53
CA LEU A 102 -8.09 7.74 2.86
C LEU A 102 -6.69 8.01 3.42
N ASN A 103 -6.14 7.09 4.22
CA ASN A 103 -4.77 7.18 4.69
C ASN A 103 -3.76 7.05 3.54
N VAL A 104 -4.00 6.15 2.57
CA VAL A 104 -3.16 6.03 1.36
C VAL A 104 -3.16 7.34 0.58
N LYS A 105 -4.32 7.97 0.38
CA LYS A 105 -4.44 9.26 -0.32
C LYS A 105 -3.76 10.40 0.45
N ALA A 106 -3.85 10.41 1.79
CA ALA A 106 -3.11 11.36 2.61
C ALA A 106 -1.59 11.14 2.49
N GLY A 107 -1.14 9.88 2.50
CA GLY A 107 0.26 9.52 2.30
C GLY A 107 0.78 9.92 0.92
N PHE A 108 0.02 9.64 -0.14
CA PHE A 108 0.37 10.07 -1.49
C PHE A 108 0.51 11.60 -1.59
N LYS A 109 -0.42 12.35 -0.99
CA LYS A 109 -0.34 13.81 -0.96
C LYS A 109 0.89 14.29 -0.18
N GLY A 110 1.20 13.69 0.97
CA GLY A 110 2.41 14.00 1.73
C GLY A 110 3.70 13.72 0.96
N ILE A 111 3.75 12.61 0.21
CA ILE A 111 4.86 12.30 -0.70
C ILE A 111 5.01 13.36 -1.80
N GLN A 112 3.90 13.80 -2.40
CA GLN A 112 3.94 14.87 -3.39
C GLN A 112 4.48 16.18 -2.82
N GLU A 113 4.11 16.52 -1.58
CA GLU A 113 4.64 17.70 -0.89
C GLU A 113 6.14 17.56 -0.59
N ALA A 114 6.58 16.38 -0.15
CA ALA A 114 8.01 16.10 0.07
C ALA A 114 8.81 16.20 -1.24
N PHE A 115 8.27 15.74 -2.37
CA PHE A 115 8.88 15.91 -3.69
C PHE A 115 9.01 17.38 -4.09
N GLN A 116 8.02 18.21 -3.78
CA GLN A 116 8.07 19.66 -4.03
C GLN A 116 9.15 20.34 -3.17
N GLN A 117 9.27 19.95 -1.89
CA GLN A 117 10.25 20.54 -0.98
C GLN A 117 11.69 20.13 -1.30
N THR A 118 11.91 18.87 -1.66
CA THR A 118 13.25 18.31 -1.91
C THR A 118 13.72 18.47 -3.35
N GLY A 119 12.80 18.66 -4.29
CA GLY A 119 13.09 18.62 -5.73
C GLY A 119 13.43 17.22 -6.27
N ILE A 120 13.27 16.17 -5.46
CA ILE A 120 13.60 14.79 -5.82
C ILE A 120 12.30 13.98 -5.91
N GLN A 121 12.09 13.30 -7.04
CA GLN A 121 10.98 12.38 -7.23
C GLN A 121 11.49 10.94 -7.20
N LEU A 122 10.87 10.11 -6.36
CA LEU A 122 11.17 8.67 -6.27
C LEU A 122 9.98 7.84 -6.77
N PRO A 123 10.22 6.64 -7.32
CA PRO A 123 9.15 5.71 -7.64
C PRO A 123 8.28 5.38 -6.42
N LEU A 124 6.96 5.34 -6.62
CA LEU A 124 5.97 4.98 -5.60
C LEU A 124 5.59 3.51 -5.70
N MET A 125 5.58 2.82 -4.58
CA MET A 125 4.98 1.50 -4.40
C MET A 125 3.82 1.61 -3.40
N VAL A 126 2.78 0.79 -3.57
CA VAL A 126 1.68 0.70 -2.62
C VAL A 126 1.39 -0.77 -2.32
N SER A 127 1.25 -1.11 -1.05
CA SER A 127 0.83 -2.44 -0.63
C SER A 127 -0.32 -2.36 0.36
N GLY A 128 -1.39 -3.06 0.05
CA GLY A 128 -2.56 -3.22 0.90
C GLY A 128 -2.42 -4.41 1.84
N THR A 129 -3.30 -4.46 2.83
CA THR A 129 -3.53 -5.66 3.64
C THR A 129 -5.02 -5.98 3.58
N ILE A 130 -5.34 -7.24 3.30
CA ILE A 130 -6.71 -7.74 3.19
C ILE A 130 -6.96 -8.66 4.38
N GLU A 131 -7.99 -8.35 5.15
CA GLU A 131 -8.42 -9.15 6.29
C GLU A 131 -8.97 -10.51 5.80
N PRO A 132 -9.04 -11.54 6.67
CA PRO A 132 -9.59 -12.86 6.31
C PRO A 132 -10.98 -12.82 5.67
N MET A 133 -11.74 -11.75 5.92
CA MET A 133 -13.07 -11.50 5.38
C MET A 133 -13.07 -11.05 3.89
N GLY A 134 -11.89 -10.85 3.29
CA GLY A 134 -11.73 -10.53 1.86
C GLY A 134 -11.71 -9.04 1.52
N THR A 135 -11.65 -8.15 2.52
CA THR A 135 -11.56 -6.69 2.34
C THR A 135 -10.47 -6.08 3.21
N THR A 136 -10.02 -4.87 2.86
CA THR A 136 -9.24 -4.01 3.76
C THR A 136 -10.05 -3.69 5.02
N LEU A 137 -9.39 -3.25 6.10
CA LEU A 137 -10.10 -2.85 7.33
C LEU A 137 -11.16 -1.75 7.09
N ALA A 138 -10.92 -0.85 6.14
CA ALA A 138 -11.88 0.20 5.75
C ALA A 138 -13.00 -0.28 4.80
N GLY A 139 -12.98 -1.56 4.39
CA GLY A 139 -14.03 -2.27 3.68
C GLY A 139 -13.85 -2.43 2.17
N GLN A 140 -12.79 -1.90 1.57
CA GLN A 140 -12.55 -2.08 0.13
C GLN A 140 -12.06 -3.50 -0.17
N ASP A 141 -12.66 -4.14 -1.17
CA ASP A 141 -12.07 -5.30 -1.84
C ASP A 141 -10.83 -4.90 -2.67
N ILE A 142 -10.19 -5.89 -3.29
CA ILE A 142 -8.96 -5.67 -4.06
C ILE A 142 -9.15 -4.83 -5.33
N GLU A 143 -10.31 -4.94 -5.98
CA GLU A 143 -10.62 -4.18 -7.20
C GLU A 143 -10.85 -2.71 -6.87
N ALA A 144 -11.68 -2.45 -5.86
CA ALA A 144 -11.93 -1.12 -5.32
C ALA A 144 -10.64 -0.47 -4.82
N PHE A 145 -9.80 -1.23 -4.11
CA PHE A 145 -8.51 -0.75 -3.62
C PHE A 145 -7.61 -0.30 -4.78
N TYR A 146 -7.41 -1.15 -5.80
CA TYR A 146 -6.57 -0.83 -6.96
C TYR A 146 -7.11 0.37 -7.76
N ILE A 147 -8.41 0.36 -8.12
CA ILE A 147 -9.05 1.46 -8.87
C ILE A 147 -8.89 2.78 -8.13
N SER A 148 -9.01 2.77 -6.80
CA SER A 148 -8.92 3.97 -5.98
C SER A 148 -7.53 4.62 -5.96
N LEU A 149 -6.47 3.85 -6.22
CA LEU A 149 -5.08 4.32 -6.20
C LEU A 149 -4.41 4.37 -7.58
N GLU A 150 -5.05 3.88 -8.64
CA GLU A 150 -4.44 3.77 -9.97
C GLU A 150 -3.91 5.12 -10.48
N HIS A 151 -4.64 6.21 -10.23
CA HIS A 151 -4.26 7.58 -10.59
C HIS A 151 -2.92 8.03 -10.00
N MET A 152 -2.45 7.39 -8.92
CA MET A 152 -1.14 7.66 -8.29
C MET A 152 0.03 7.13 -9.12
N LYS A 153 -0.24 6.30 -10.14
CA LYS A 153 0.75 5.67 -11.04
C LYS A 153 1.90 4.96 -10.31
N PRO A 154 1.62 4.10 -9.30
CA PRO A 154 2.67 3.36 -8.62
C PRO A 154 3.39 2.41 -9.58
N ILE A 155 4.69 2.20 -9.37
CA ILE A 155 5.46 1.19 -10.10
C ILE A 155 5.09 -0.23 -9.69
N SER A 156 4.59 -0.41 -8.46
CA SER A 156 4.11 -1.69 -7.94
C SER A 156 2.89 -1.50 -7.04
N VAL A 157 1.90 -2.38 -7.19
CA VAL A 157 0.78 -2.53 -6.26
C VAL A 157 0.77 -3.97 -5.77
N GLY A 158 0.54 -4.18 -4.48
CA GLY A 158 0.54 -5.54 -3.96
C GLY A 158 -0.17 -5.71 -2.65
N LEU A 159 0.08 -6.87 -2.07
CA LEU A 159 -0.45 -7.24 -0.77
C LEU A 159 0.65 -7.77 0.14
N ASN A 160 0.54 -7.44 1.42
CA ASN A 160 1.42 -7.90 2.47
C ASN A 160 0.68 -8.06 3.79
N CYS A 161 1.30 -8.78 4.73
CA CYS A 161 0.74 -9.04 6.05
C CYS A 161 -0.60 -9.82 6.01
N ALA A 162 -1.44 -9.63 7.05
CA ALA A 162 -2.73 -10.26 7.36
C ALA A 162 -2.70 -11.79 7.46
N THR A 163 -2.77 -12.46 6.33
CA THR A 163 -3.12 -13.87 6.24
C THR A 163 -2.09 -14.60 5.38
N GLY A 164 -1.85 -15.89 5.68
CA GLY A 164 -0.91 -16.70 4.90
C GLY A 164 -1.26 -16.73 3.40
N PRO A 165 -0.35 -17.22 2.54
CA PRO A 165 -0.53 -17.22 1.08
C PRO A 165 -1.89 -17.74 0.62
N GLU A 166 -2.46 -18.75 1.29
CA GLU A 166 -3.74 -19.36 0.91
C GLU A 166 -4.87 -18.33 0.75
N PHE A 167 -4.99 -17.41 1.70
CA PHE A 167 -6.04 -16.38 1.72
C PHE A 167 -5.79 -15.26 0.71
N MET A 168 -4.57 -15.15 0.18
CA MET A 168 -4.21 -14.11 -0.78
C MET A 168 -4.45 -14.53 -2.23
N THR A 169 -4.66 -15.82 -2.49
CA THR A 169 -4.71 -16.41 -3.85
C THR A 169 -5.68 -15.65 -4.77
N ASP A 170 -6.94 -15.52 -4.37
CA ASP A 170 -7.96 -14.88 -5.20
C ASP A 170 -7.70 -13.39 -5.38
N HIS A 171 -7.24 -12.71 -4.32
CA HIS A 171 -6.93 -11.29 -4.38
C HIS A 171 -5.72 -11.00 -5.29
N ILE A 172 -4.66 -11.82 -5.23
CA ILE A 172 -3.50 -11.70 -6.11
C ILE A 172 -3.88 -12.00 -7.56
N ARG A 173 -4.68 -13.03 -7.80
CA ARG A 173 -5.18 -13.36 -9.14
C ARG A 173 -5.95 -12.18 -9.74
N THR A 174 -6.93 -11.63 -9.02
CA THR A 174 -7.71 -10.46 -9.46
C THR A 174 -6.84 -9.22 -9.62
N LEU A 175 -5.95 -8.92 -8.67
CA LEU A 175 -5.02 -7.80 -8.81
C LEU A 175 -4.14 -7.95 -10.06
N SER A 176 -3.68 -9.17 -10.34
CA SER A 176 -2.83 -9.43 -11.51
C SER A 176 -3.55 -9.22 -12.84
N SER A 177 -4.87 -9.41 -12.91
CA SER A 177 -5.63 -9.22 -14.14
C SER A 177 -5.92 -7.75 -14.43
N ILE A 178 -6.06 -6.91 -13.40
CA ILE A 178 -6.41 -5.49 -13.55
C ILE A 178 -5.23 -4.52 -13.45
N ALA A 179 -4.11 -4.93 -12.82
CA ALA A 179 -3.01 -4.02 -12.51
C ALA A 179 -2.18 -3.60 -13.74
N LYS A 180 -2.01 -2.30 -13.92
CA LYS A 180 -1.09 -1.68 -14.91
C LYS A 180 0.31 -1.44 -14.34
N SER A 181 0.49 -1.75 -13.06
CA SER A 181 1.75 -1.74 -12.33
C SER A 181 2.31 -3.15 -12.20
N ALA A 182 3.53 -3.26 -11.66
CA ALA A 182 4.04 -4.53 -11.17
C ALA A 182 3.17 -5.02 -10.00
N VAL A 183 3.07 -6.34 -9.82
CA VAL A 183 2.36 -6.95 -8.69
C VAL A 183 3.35 -7.48 -7.67
N SER A 184 3.20 -7.07 -6.41
CA SER A 184 4.03 -7.55 -5.29
C SER A 184 3.23 -8.43 -4.31
N CYS A 185 3.86 -9.48 -3.78
CA CYS A 185 3.28 -10.29 -2.70
C CYS A 185 4.36 -10.69 -1.69
N TYR A 186 4.15 -10.31 -0.43
CA TYR A 186 5.09 -10.60 0.65
C TYR A 186 4.33 -10.88 1.97
N PRO A 187 3.78 -12.11 2.13
CA PRO A 187 2.96 -12.49 3.28
C PRO A 187 3.77 -12.73 4.55
N ASN A 188 3.04 -12.92 5.66
CA ASN A 188 3.61 -13.46 6.89
C ASN A 188 4.02 -14.93 6.72
N ALA A 189 4.90 -15.42 7.61
CA ALA A 189 5.23 -16.84 7.73
C ALA A 189 4.08 -17.61 8.45
N GLY A 190 2.90 -17.61 7.84
CA GLY A 190 1.68 -18.15 8.44
C GLY A 190 1.01 -17.18 9.42
N LEU A 191 -0.01 -17.67 10.13
CA LEU A 191 -0.62 -16.96 11.25
C LEU A 191 0.21 -17.21 12.52
N PRO A 192 0.36 -16.20 13.40
CA PRO A 192 0.99 -16.42 14.69
C PRO A 192 0.14 -17.34 15.58
N ASP A 193 0.80 -18.14 16.42
CA ASP A 193 0.15 -18.89 17.50
C ASP A 193 -0.25 -17.98 18.68
N GLU A 194 -0.77 -18.58 19.76
CA GLU A 194 -1.20 -17.86 20.97
C GLU A 194 -0.03 -17.14 21.66
N GLU A 195 1.20 -17.63 21.46
CA GLU A 195 2.46 -17.06 21.93
C GLU A 195 3.07 -16.03 20.96
N GLY A 196 2.44 -15.77 19.81
CA GLY A 196 2.91 -14.83 18.81
C GLY A 196 4.00 -15.37 17.86
N GLN A 197 4.26 -16.68 17.87
CA GLN A 197 5.26 -17.34 17.04
C GLN A 197 4.71 -17.77 15.68
N TYR A 198 5.55 -17.68 14.66
CA TYR A 198 5.21 -18.03 13.28
C TYR A 198 5.84 -19.37 12.91
N HIS A 199 5.02 -20.32 12.46
CA HIS A 199 5.43 -21.72 12.27
C HIS A 199 5.58 -22.14 10.81
N GLU A 200 5.23 -21.28 9.85
CA GLU A 200 5.43 -21.60 8.45
C GLU A 200 6.94 -21.72 8.16
N SER A 201 7.33 -22.85 7.55
CA SER A 201 8.74 -23.08 7.23
C SER A 201 9.20 -22.33 5.97
N PRO A 202 10.51 -22.06 5.81
CA PRO A 202 11.07 -21.48 4.59
C PRO A 202 10.63 -22.17 3.29
N ALA A 203 10.70 -23.50 3.26
CA ALA A 203 10.36 -24.28 2.07
C ALA A 203 8.86 -24.21 1.74
N SER A 204 8.01 -24.24 2.77
CA SER A 204 6.56 -24.21 2.59
C SER A 204 6.10 -22.83 2.08
N LEU A 205 6.58 -21.74 2.69
CA LEU A 205 6.30 -20.38 2.23
C LEU A 205 6.77 -20.16 0.78
N ALA A 206 7.99 -20.60 0.48
CA ALA A 206 8.58 -20.46 -0.84
C ALA A 206 7.77 -21.18 -1.92
N LYS A 207 7.35 -22.42 -1.65
CA LYS A 207 6.53 -23.21 -2.56
C LYS A 207 5.18 -22.55 -2.85
N LYS A 208 4.52 -22.00 -1.82
CA LYS A 208 3.22 -21.30 -1.96
C LYS A 208 3.35 -20.05 -2.84
N ILE A 209 4.36 -19.21 -2.59
CA ILE A 209 4.59 -18.00 -3.39
C ILE A 209 5.06 -18.32 -4.81
N ALA A 210 5.87 -19.36 -4.98
CA ALA A 210 6.29 -19.83 -6.29
C ALA A 210 5.12 -20.32 -7.15
N ALA A 211 4.04 -20.83 -6.54
CA ALA A 211 2.82 -21.17 -7.26
C ALA A 211 2.21 -19.93 -7.93
N PHE A 212 2.09 -18.81 -7.21
CA PHE A 212 1.59 -17.54 -7.79
C PHE A 212 2.52 -17.00 -8.89
N ALA A 213 3.84 -17.13 -8.71
CA ALA A 213 4.80 -16.73 -9.72
C ALA A 213 4.72 -17.61 -10.99
N LYS A 214 4.47 -18.93 -10.85
CA LYS A 214 4.29 -19.87 -11.98
C LYS A 214 3.04 -19.57 -12.80
N GLU A 215 1.98 -19.11 -12.16
CA GLU A 215 0.77 -18.61 -12.84
C GLU A 215 0.99 -17.24 -13.52
N GLY A 216 2.17 -16.64 -13.36
CA GLY A 216 2.51 -15.34 -13.95
C GLY A 216 1.79 -14.18 -13.27
N TRP A 217 1.44 -14.29 -11.98
CA TRP A 217 0.72 -13.24 -11.26
C TRP A 217 1.62 -12.21 -10.58
N LEU A 218 2.90 -12.54 -10.36
CA LEU A 218 3.80 -11.74 -9.52
C LEU A 218 5.01 -11.17 -10.29
N ASN A 219 5.45 -9.99 -9.88
CA ASN A 219 6.68 -9.34 -10.31
C ASN A 219 7.71 -9.23 -9.18
N ILE A 220 7.23 -9.03 -7.94
CA ILE A 220 8.06 -8.84 -6.75
C ILE A 220 7.56 -9.79 -5.66
N VAL A 221 8.47 -10.51 -5.02
CA VAL A 221 8.18 -11.42 -3.92
C VAL A 221 9.02 -11.07 -2.69
N GLY A 222 8.50 -11.39 -1.51
CA GLY A 222 9.22 -11.16 -0.27
C GLY A 222 8.55 -11.84 0.92
N GLY A 223 8.85 -11.33 2.11
CA GLY A 223 8.26 -11.80 3.37
C GLY A 223 7.94 -10.64 4.31
N CYS A 224 6.95 -10.84 5.17
CA CYS A 224 6.54 -9.92 6.23
C CYS A 224 6.82 -10.54 7.61
N CYS A 225 5.87 -10.50 8.55
CA CYS A 225 6.07 -10.97 9.92
C CYS A 225 6.42 -12.48 9.96
N GLY A 226 7.33 -12.87 10.85
CA GLY A 226 7.79 -14.25 11.00
C GLY A 226 8.80 -14.72 9.95
N THR A 227 8.99 -13.99 8.85
CA THR A 227 9.95 -14.38 7.82
C THR A 227 11.39 -14.09 8.25
N THR A 228 12.32 -14.91 7.78
CA THR A 228 13.75 -14.86 8.16
C THR A 228 14.64 -14.89 6.91
N PRO A 229 15.96 -14.66 7.01
CA PRO A 229 16.86 -14.82 5.86
C PRO A 229 16.77 -16.19 5.18
N ALA A 230 16.49 -17.26 5.93
CA ALA A 230 16.26 -18.59 5.36
C ALA A 230 15.01 -18.64 4.47
N HIS A 231 13.94 -17.94 4.85
CA HIS A 231 12.74 -17.80 4.00
C HIS A 231 13.06 -17.05 2.71
N ILE A 232 13.81 -15.94 2.80
CA ILE A 232 14.18 -15.14 1.63
C ILE A 232 15.10 -15.94 0.69
N GLN A 233 16.01 -16.74 1.23
CA GLN A 233 16.86 -17.64 0.44
C GLN A 233 16.01 -18.68 -0.31
N ALA A 234 15.14 -19.40 0.40
CA ALA A 234 14.25 -20.39 -0.21
C ALA A 234 13.34 -19.78 -1.30
N LEU A 235 12.75 -18.62 -1.02
CA LEU A 235 11.97 -17.86 -2.01
C LEU A 235 12.82 -17.52 -3.24
N SER A 236 14.01 -16.95 -3.03
CA SER A 236 14.91 -16.54 -4.12
C SER A 236 15.37 -17.72 -4.97
N ASP A 237 15.46 -18.92 -4.42
CA ASP A 237 15.86 -20.12 -5.16
C ASP A 237 14.70 -20.68 -5.98
N GLU A 238 13.49 -20.75 -5.40
CA GLU A 238 12.28 -21.21 -6.09
C GLU A 238 11.87 -20.31 -7.27
N VAL A 239 11.99 -18.99 -7.13
CA VAL A 239 11.52 -18.06 -8.18
C VAL A 239 12.61 -17.69 -9.19
N ARG A 240 13.86 -18.15 -9.02
CA ARG A 240 15.01 -17.67 -9.81
C ARG A 240 14.86 -17.83 -11.31
N THR A 241 14.27 -18.94 -11.72
CA THR A 241 14.12 -19.32 -13.13
C THR A 241 12.77 -18.91 -13.71
N LEU A 242 11.87 -18.36 -12.88
CA LEU A 242 10.53 -17.98 -13.30
C LEU A 242 10.55 -16.62 -13.99
N GLN A 243 9.66 -16.46 -14.97
CA GLN A 243 9.47 -15.17 -15.63
C GLN A 243 8.54 -14.28 -14.80
N PRO A 244 8.88 -12.99 -14.60
CA PRO A 244 7.96 -12.05 -13.99
C PRO A 244 6.67 -11.91 -14.80
N ARG A 245 5.57 -11.60 -14.13
CA ARG A 245 4.30 -11.23 -14.77
C ARG A 245 4.50 -10.20 -15.88
N HIS A 246 3.86 -10.43 -17.03
CA HIS A 246 3.76 -9.43 -18.08
C HIS A 246 2.75 -8.34 -17.69
N ILE A 247 3.15 -7.07 -17.77
CA ILE A 247 2.31 -5.94 -17.39
C ILE A 247 1.52 -5.46 -18.61
N ASN A 248 0.21 -5.69 -18.61
CA ASN A 248 -0.68 -5.07 -19.59
C ASN A 248 -1.04 -3.64 -19.16
N ARG A 249 -0.84 -2.66 -20.05
CA ARG A 249 -1.14 -1.24 -19.78
C ARG A 249 -2.42 -0.73 -20.47
N GLU A 250 -3.06 -1.58 -21.27
CA GLU A 250 -4.30 -1.22 -21.95
C GLU A 250 -5.45 -1.04 -20.96
N SER A 251 -6.40 -0.15 -21.30
CA SER A 251 -7.61 0.03 -20.49
C SER A 251 -8.74 0.59 -21.35
N PRO A 252 -9.68 -0.25 -21.80
CA PRO A 252 -10.89 0.23 -22.45
C PRO A 252 -12.02 0.55 -21.45
N GLN A 253 -11.80 0.40 -20.13
CA GLN A 253 -12.88 0.41 -19.15
C GLN A 253 -12.92 1.70 -18.34
N HIS A 254 -14.10 2.30 -18.26
CA HIS A 254 -14.35 3.40 -17.36
C HIS A 254 -14.66 2.86 -15.96
N THR A 255 -13.91 3.31 -14.96
CA THR A 255 -14.04 2.83 -13.59
C THR A 255 -14.09 3.98 -12.59
N VAL A 256 -14.90 3.79 -11.55
CA VAL A 256 -14.89 4.58 -10.31
C VAL A 256 -15.01 3.63 -9.13
N SER A 257 -14.62 4.07 -7.94
CA SER A 257 -14.74 3.23 -6.74
C SER A 257 -15.11 4.04 -5.50
N GLY A 258 -15.98 3.45 -4.70
CA GLY A 258 -16.22 3.82 -3.30
C GLY A 258 -15.67 2.71 -2.40
N ILE A 259 -16.55 2.03 -1.65
CA ILE A 259 -16.20 0.75 -1.00
C ILE A 259 -16.13 -0.36 -2.04
N GLU A 260 -17.07 -0.34 -2.98
CA GLU A 260 -17.17 -1.27 -4.11
C GLU A 260 -16.70 -0.58 -5.41
N PRO A 261 -16.20 -1.34 -6.39
CA PRO A 261 -15.92 -0.81 -7.72
C PRO A 261 -17.21 -0.66 -8.53
N LEU A 262 -17.27 0.35 -9.39
CA LEU A 262 -18.20 0.44 -10.50
C LEU A 262 -17.40 0.48 -11.79
N ILE A 263 -17.32 -0.67 -12.44
CA ILE A 263 -16.77 -0.84 -13.79
C ILE A 263 -17.94 -0.73 -14.75
N TYR A 264 -17.92 0.25 -15.65
CA TYR A 264 -19.04 0.52 -16.52
C TYR A 264 -18.67 0.62 -18.00
N GLU A 265 -19.60 0.17 -18.81
CA GLU A 265 -19.53 0.17 -20.27
C GLU A 265 -20.69 0.97 -20.86
N ASP A 266 -20.60 1.29 -22.15
CA ASP A 266 -21.63 2.07 -22.85
C ASP A 266 -22.99 1.37 -22.87
N SER A 267 -23.01 0.04 -22.80
CA SER A 267 -24.21 -0.79 -22.69
C SER A 267 -24.97 -0.60 -21.37
N MET A 268 -24.32 -0.12 -20.30
CA MET A 268 -24.92 0.10 -18.99
C MET A 268 -25.64 1.45 -18.85
N ARG A 269 -25.68 2.25 -19.93
CA ARG A 269 -26.28 3.59 -19.89
C ARG A 269 -27.82 3.51 -19.92
N PRO A 270 -28.52 4.41 -19.19
CA PRO A 270 -27.97 5.52 -18.41
C PRO A 270 -27.47 5.09 -17.02
N LEU A 271 -26.35 5.67 -16.60
CA LEU A 271 -25.91 5.61 -15.20
C LEU A 271 -26.56 6.76 -14.43
N PHE A 272 -27.15 6.45 -13.27
CA PHE A 272 -27.82 7.44 -12.44
C PHE A 272 -26.88 7.99 -11.36
N VAL A 273 -26.71 9.31 -11.33
CA VAL A 273 -25.97 10.02 -10.27
C VAL A 273 -26.97 10.80 -9.42
N GLY A 274 -27.04 10.50 -8.13
CA GLY A 274 -27.98 11.14 -7.22
C GLY A 274 -27.66 12.62 -7.00
N GLU A 275 -28.60 13.53 -7.32
CA GLU A 275 -28.42 14.98 -7.19
C GLU A 275 -28.78 15.56 -5.81
N ARG A 276 -29.36 14.76 -4.91
CA ARG A 276 -30.02 15.27 -3.69
C ARG A 276 -29.06 15.79 -2.62
N THR A 277 -27.78 15.46 -2.70
CA THR A 277 -26.71 16.01 -1.85
C THR A 277 -26.19 17.34 -2.43
N ASN A 278 -27.12 18.27 -2.69
CA ASN A 278 -26.86 19.58 -3.27
C ASN A 278 -27.60 20.65 -2.44
N VAL A 279 -26.86 21.62 -1.89
CA VAL A 279 -27.44 22.69 -1.06
C VAL A 279 -28.36 23.64 -1.83
N ILE A 280 -28.22 23.71 -3.16
CA ILE A 280 -29.07 24.51 -4.03
C ILE A 280 -30.37 23.73 -4.33
N GLY A 281 -30.26 22.46 -4.70
CA GLY A 281 -31.40 21.64 -5.14
C GLY A 281 -32.21 20.96 -4.02
N SER A 282 -31.66 20.86 -2.80
CA SER A 282 -32.29 20.11 -1.70
C SER A 282 -32.42 20.95 -0.44
N ARG A 283 -33.63 21.47 -0.19
CA ARG A 283 -33.96 22.26 1.02
C ARG A 283 -33.60 21.52 2.32
N LYS A 284 -33.90 20.22 2.39
CA LYS A 284 -33.57 19.38 3.55
C LYS A 284 -32.04 19.27 3.74
N PHE A 285 -31.29 19.06 2.65
CA PHE A 285 -29.83 18.97 2.72
C PHE A 285 -29.20 20.29 3.15
N LYS A 286 -29.61 21.42 2.54
CA LYS A 286 -29.17 22.77 2.93
C LYS A 286 -29.35 23.02 4.44
N ARG A 287 -30.54 22.67 4.96
CA ARG A 287 -30.85 22.82 6.39
C ARG A 287 -29.92 21.97 7.27
N LEU A 288 -29.73 20.69 6.93
CA LEU A 288 -28.87 19.79 7.70
C LEU A 288 -27.40 20.24 7.73
N ILE A 289 -26.88 20.73 6.60
CA ILE A 289 -25.52 21.27 6.52
C ILE A 289 -25.37 22.58 7.33
N ALA A 290 -26.32 23.52 7.19
CA ALA A 290 -26.30 24.78 7.92
C ALA A 290 -26.40 24.59 9.45
N GLU A 291 -27.18 23.60 9.89
CA GLU A 291 -27.30 23.25 11.31
C GLU A 291 -26.09 22.46 11.86
N GLN A 292 -25.04 22.21 11.06
CA GLN A 292 -23.88 21.36 11.40
C GLN A 292 -24.26 19.99 11.99
N LYS A 293 -25.47 19.50 11.70
CA LYS A 293 -25.89 18.14 12.02
C LYS A 293 -25.22 17.22 11.02
N SER A 294 -23.94 16.94 11.28
CA SER A 294 -23.05 16.20 10.40
C SER A 294 -23.71 14.93 9.87
N LEU A 295 -23.78 14.80 8.54
CA LEU A 295 -23.91 13.51 7.87
C LEU A 295 -22.59 12.75 8.05
N LYS A 296 -22.35 12.25 9.27
CA LYS A 296 -21.16 11.44 9.66
C LYS A 296 -20.93 10.17 8.80
N LYS A 297 -21.79 9.90 7.82
CA LYS A 297 -21.75 8.69 6.98
C LYS A 297 -21.53 8.92 5.47
N GLN A 298 -21.45 10.16 4.97
CA GLN A 298 -21.48 10.41 3.51
C GLN A 298 -20.21 11.04 2.90
N GLN A 299 -19.15 11.30 3.66
CA GLN A 299 -17.85 11.71 3.10
C GLN A 299 -17.07 10.56 2.40
N LYS A 300 -17.76 9.51 1.94
CA LYS A 300 -17.17 8.39 1.20
C LYS A 300 -17.35 8.47 -0.33
N LEU A 301 -17.97 9.52 -0.86
CA LEU A 301 -18.15 9.69 -2.30
C LEU A 301 -17.42 10.96 -2.78
N LEU A 302 -16.52 10.77 -3.76
CA LEU A 302 -15.64 11.77 -4.38
C LEU A 302 -14.47 12.24 -3.52
N VAL A 303 -13.43 11.40 -3.41
CA VAL A 303 -12.08 11.95 -3.59
C VAL A 303 -11.78 11.84 -5.08
N LEU A 304 -12.01 12.96 -5.76
CA LEU A 304 -11.80 13.18 -7.19
C LEU A 304 -10.37 12.83 -7.62
N LYS A 305 -10.27 12.45 -8.90
CA LYS A 305 -9.03 12.21 -9.66
C LYS A 305 -8.01 13.33 -9.51
#